data_AF-A0A7W0SSA0-F1
#
_entry.id   AF-A0A7W0SSA0-F1
#
_cell.length_a   1.000
_cell.length_b   1.000
_cell.length_c   1.000
_cell.angle_alpha   90.00
_cell.angle_beta   90.00
_cell.angle_gamma   90.00
#
_symmetry.space_group_name_H-M   'P 1'
#
loop_
_entity.id
_entity.type
_entity.pdbx_description
1 polymer ?
#
loop_
_entity_poly.entity_id
_entity_poly.type
_entity_poly.pdbx_seq_one_letter_code
_entity_poly.pdbx_strand_id
1 'polypeptide(L)'
;VVKYTSGPEFQRALIGLTGYLPVRRSVVPEYLQIVTEARPQLAEANLQVGLDLLETGDPHERPLFAKDAEAEQIINAGLERIFVVGDTPVEYLEELADQVTEAMRA
;
A
#
# COMPACT_ATOMS: atom_id res chain seq x y z
N VAL A 1 11.76 -7.31 -21.05
CA VAL A 1 11.61 -6.18 -20.11
C VAL A 1 11.11 -6.65 -18.73
N VAL A 2 9.91 -7.24 -18.62
CA VAL A 2 9.34 -7.69 -17.33
C VAL A 2 10.26 -8.66 -16.54
N LYS A 3 10.97 -9.55 -17.23
CA LYS A 3 11.95 -10.46 -16.60
C LYS A 3 13.10 -9.72 -15.89
N TYR A 4 13.55 -8.60 -16.45
CA TYR A 4 14.62 -7.78 -15.87
C TYR A 4 14.08 -6.90 -14.74
N THR A 5 12.96 -6.21 -14.95
CA THR A 5 12.35 -5.34 -13.93
C THR A 5 11.84 -6.10 -12.71
N SER A 6 11.52 -7.38 -12.89
CA SER A 6 11.24 -8.26 -11.76
C SER A 6 12.50 -8.86 -11.17
N GLY A 7 13.70 -8.75 -11.76
CA GLY A 7 14.93 -9.44 -11.34
C GLY A 7 15.60 -8.86 -10.08
N PRO A 8 16.56 -9.57 -9.48
CA PRO A 8 17.21 -9.15 -8.24
C PRO A 8 18.05 -7.87 -8.39
N GLU A 9 18.70 -7.66 -9.54
CA GLU A 9 19.48 -6.44 -9.79
C GLU A 9 18.59 -5.19 -9.81
N PHE A 10 17.47 -5.26 -10.53
CA PHE A 10 16.52 -4.16 -10.57
C PHE A 10 15.86 -3.91 -9.21
N GLN A 11 15.55 -4.97 -8.45
CA GLN A 11 15.05 -4.85 -7.08
C GLN A 11 16.02 -4.08 -6.18
N ARG A 12 17.33 -4.39 -6.20
CA ARG A 12 18.33 -3.66 -5.41
C ARG A 12 18.38 -2.18 -5.78
N ALA A 13 18.38 -1.87 -7.08
CA ALA A 13 18.36 -0.49 -7.55
C ALA A 13 17.09 0.25 -7.10
N LEU A 14 15.93 -0.43 -7.13
CA LEU A 14 14.66 0.14 -6.70
C LEU A 14 14.65 0.42 -5.19
N ILE A 15 15.17 -0.49 -4.36
CA ILE A 15 15.29 -0.29 -2.91
C ILE A 15 16.15 0.94 -2.62
N GLY A 16 17.30 1.08 -3.26
CA GLY A 16 18.17 2.25 -3.07
C GLY A 16 17.46 3.56 -3.48
N LEU A 17 16.65 3.52 -4.55
CA LEU A 17 15.93 4.68 -5.03
C LEU A 17 14.74 5.07 -4.15
N THR A 18 13.90 4.12 -3.74
CA THR A 18 12.60 4.40 -3.10
C THR A 18 12.54 4.05 -1.62
N GLY A 19 13.39 3.14 -1.16
CA GLY A 19 13.29 2.52 0.16
C GLY A 19 12.12 1.53 0.30
N TYR A 20 11.49 1.10 -0.80
CA TYR A 20 10.42 0.12 -0.74
C TYR A 20 10.92 -1.27 -0.36
N LEU A 21 10.06 -2.04 0.31
CA LEU A 21 10.33 -3.43 0.64
C LEU A 21 10.56 -4.26 -0.64
N PRO A 22 11.55 -5.17 -0.63
CA PRO A 22 11.76 -6.08 -1.74
C PRO A 22 10.60 -7.06 -1.85
N VAL A 23 10.14 -7.30 -3.08
CA VAL A 23 9.17 -8.39 -3.35
C VAL A 23 9.86 -9.73 -3.64
N ARG A 24 11.20 -9.75 -3.71
CA ARG A 24 12.00 -10.97 -3.83
C ARG A 24 12.63 -11.37 -2.51
N ARG A 25 12.31 -12.58 -2.05
CA ARG A 25 12.96 -13.21 -0.88
C ARG A 25 14.49 -13.24 -0.97
N SER A 26 15.05 -13.40 -2.18
CA SER A 26 16.50 -13.42 -2.38
C SER A 26 17.19 -12.07 -2.12
N VAL A 27 16.43 -10.97 -2.04
CA VAL A 27 16.96 -9.60 -1.81
C VAL A 27 16.63 -9.10 -0.40
N VAL A 28 15.67 -9.74 0.29
CA VAL A 28 15.29 -9.42 1.69
C VAL A 28 16.50 -9.30 2.63
N PRO A 29 17.49 -10.21 2.64
CA PRO A 29 18.62 -10.11 3.55
C PRO A 29 19.48 -8.85 3.35
N GLU A 30 19.45 -8.26 2.15
CA GLU A 30 20.25 -7.09 1.79
C GLU A 30 19.49 -5.78 2.01
N TYR A 31 18.20 -5.83 2.30
CA TYR A 31 17.31 -4.65 2.33
C TYR A 31 17.78 -3.56 3.27
N LEU A 32 18.02 -3.89 4.55
CA LEU A 32 18.43 -2.92 5.56
C LEU A 32 19.75 -2.25 5.21
N GLN A 33 20.69 -3.01 4.66
CA GLN A 33 21.96 -2.46 4.20
C GLN A 33 21.74 -1.46 3.07
N ILE A 34 21.07 -1.87 1.99
CA ILE A 34 20.86 -1.03 0.80
C ILE A 34 20.12 0.26 1.17
N VAL A 35 19.07 0.17 1.97
CA VAL A 35 18.25 1.33 2.32
C VAL A 35 18.99 2.30 3.26
N THR A 36 19.78 1.81 4.21
CA THR A 36 20.54 2.67 5.13
C THR A 36 21.77 3.28 4.47
N GLU A 37 22.41 2.60 3.51
CA GLU A 37 23.48 3.18 2.69
C GLU A 37 22.95 4.32 1.81
N ALA A 38 21.79 4.14 1.18
CA ALA A 38 21.18 5.16 0.33
C ALA A 38 20.54 6.30 1.14
N ARG A 39 20.06 6.00 2.35
CA ARG A 39 19.30 6.91 3.22
C ARG A 39 19.74 6.74 4.68
N PRO A 40 20.91 7.28 5.07
CA PRO A 40 21.47 7.10 6.40
C PRO A 40 20.54 7.55 7.54
N GLN A 41 19.66 8.52 7.29
CA GLN A 41 18.66 8.98 8.24
C GLN A 41 17.64 7.91 8.65
N LEU A 42 17.50 6.83 7.88
CA LEU A 42 16.63 5.71 8.20
C LEU A 42 17.31 4.63 9.05
N ALA A 43 18.59 4.79 9.40
CA ALA A 43 19.31 3.83 10.25
C ALA A 43 18.70 3.70 11.66
N GLU A 44 18.07 4.77 12.15
CA GLU A 44 17.37 4.79 13.44
C GLU A 44 15.87 4.44 13.32
N ALA A 45 15.35 4.28 12.10
CA ALA A 45 13.97 3.92 11.88
C ALA A 45 13.75 2.41 12.13
N ASN A 46 12.58 2.05 12.64
CA ASN A 46 12.20 0.65 12.83
C ASN A 46 11.79 -0.01 11.49
N LEU A 47 12.75 -0.19 10.58
CA LEU A 47 12.51 -0.82 9.28
C LEU A 47 12.34 -2.35 9.38
N GLN A 48 12.72 -2.94 10.52
CA GLN A 48 12.58 -4.38 10.78
C GLN A 48 11.11 -4.82 10.75
N VAL A 49 10.18 -3.97 11.17
CA VAL A 49 8.75 -4.28 11.12
C VAL A 49 8.28 -4.67 9.72
N GLY A 50 8.84 -4.05 8.68
CA GLY A 50 8.49 -4.38 7.30
C GLY A 50 9.01 -5.75 6.87
N LEU A 51 10.17 -6.17 7.41
CA LEU A 51 10.71 -7.50 7.17
C LEU A 51 9.91 -8.56 7.93
N ASP A 52 9.55 -8.30 9.18
CA ASP A 52 8.75 -9.20 9.99
C ASP A 52 7.38 -9.46 9.33
N LEU A 53 6.76 -8.44 8.73
CA LEU A 53 5.52 -8.58 7.96
C LEU A 53 5.69 -9.45 6.70
N LEU A 54 6.87 -9.46 6.07
CA LEU A 54 7.14 -10.35 4.94
C LEU A 54 7.31 -11.82 5.36
N GLU A 55 7.68 -12.06 6.62
CA GLU A 55 7.83 -13.40 7.20
C GLU A 55 6.51 -13.98 7.70
N THR A 56 5.66 -13.18 8.34
CA THR A 56 4.33 -13.62 8.78
C THR A 56 3.44 -13.95 7.60
N GLY A 57 3.65 -13.28 6.46
CA GLY A 57 3.19 -13.75 5.16
C GLY A 57 1.67 -13.92 5.09
N ASP A 58 0.91 -13.03 5.72
CA ASP A 58 -0.53 -12.92 5.50
C ASP A 58 -0.74 -12.07 4.24
N PRO A 59 -0.90 -12.67 3.04
CA PRO A 59 -1.25 -11.90 1.86
C PRO A 59 -2.63 -11.30 2.11
N HIS A 60 -2.67 -10.03 2.48
CA HIS A 60 -3.91 -9.30 2.48
C HIS A 60 -4.37 -9.18 1.02
N GLU A 61 -5.35 -10.00 0.65
CA GLU A 61 -6.14 -9.72 -0.53
C GLU A 61 -6.75 -8.33 -0.34
N ARG A 62 -6.51 -7.42 -1.29
CA ARG A 62 -7.28 -6.18 -1.36
C ARG A 62 -8.61 -6.57 -2.01
N PRO A 63 -9.73 -6.67 -1.27
CA PRO A 63 -11.02 -6.87 -1.90
C PRO A 63 -11.26 -5.68 -2.83
N LEU A 64 -11.51 -5.99 -4.10
CA LEU A 64 -11.84 -4.99 -5.11
C LEU A 64 -13.34 -5.03 -5.36
N PHE A 65 -13.92 -3.87 -5.59
CA PHE A 65 -15.29 -3.81 -6.09
C PHE A 65 -15.34 -4.18 -7.57
N ALA A 66 -16.51 -4.62 -8.05
CA ALA A 66 -16.71 -4.93 -9.48
C ALA A 66 -16.38 -3.74 -10.38
N LYS A 67 -16.63 -2.52 -9.91
CA LYS A 67 -16.25 -1.25 -10.52
C LYS A 67 -15.40 -0.43 -9.55
N ASP A 68 -14.23 -0.96 -9.18
CA ASP A 68 -13.36 -0.39 -8.15
C ASP A 68 -13.08 1.11 -8.30
N ALA A 69 -12.82 1.58 -9.53
CA ALA A 69 -12.56 3.00 -9.79
C ALA A 69 -13.77 3.91 -9.49
N GLU A 70 -15.00 3.42 -9.73
CA GLU A 70 -16.23 4.16 -9.44
C GLU A 70 -16.52 4.13 -7.93
N ALA A 71 -16.34 2.97 -7.30
CA ALA A 71 -16.44 2.83 -5.85
C ALA A 71 -15.46 3.77 -5.13
N GLU A 72 -14.20 3.85 -5.59
CA GLU A 72 -13.17 4.70 -5.01
C GLU A 72 -13.52 6.18 -5.09
N GLN A 73 -14.16 6.64 -6.17
CA GLN A 73 -14.63 8.03 -6.27
C GLN A 73 -15.70 8.36 -5.23
N ILE A 74 -16.68 7.46 -5.04
CA ILE A 74 -17.75 7.62 -4.05
C ILE A 74 -17.18 7.59 -2.63
N ILE A 75 -16.35 6.58 -2.34
CA ILE A 75 -15.73 6.39 -1.02
C ILE A 75 -14.86 7.58 -0.64
N ASN A 76 -13.96 8.00 -1.53
CA ASN A 76 -13.04 9.10 -1.23
C ASN A 76 -13.78 10.42 -0.97
N ALA A 77 -14.82 10.73 -1.76
CA ALA A 77 -15.64 11.91 -1.53
C ALA A 77 -16.36 11.85 -0.16
N GLY A 78 -16.90 10.68 0.23
CA GLY A 78 -17.52 10.48 1.54
C GLY A 78 -16.53 10.61 2.70
N LEU A 79 -15.35 9.98 2.59
CA LEU A 79 -14.31 10.05 3.60
C LEU A 79 -13.73 11.46 3.76
N GLU A 80 -13.62 12.23 2.67
CA GLU A 80 -13.20 13.63 2.73
C GLU A 80 -14.17 14.47 3.57
N ARG A 81 -15.48 14.29 3.38
CA ARG A 81 -16.50 14.99 4.16
C ARG A 81 -16.44 14.65 5.65
N ILE A 82 -16.18 13.40 5.99
CA ILE A 82 -16.10 12.93 7.38
C ILE A 82 -14.78 13.38 8.04
N PHE A 83 -13.64 13.12 7.41
CA PHE A 83 -12.34 13.19 8.08
C PHE A 83 -11.51 14.42 7.73
N VAL A 84 -11.80 15.10 6.61
CA VAL A 84 -11.05 16.28 6.18
C VAL A 84 -11.86 17.55 6.40
N VAL A 85 -13.08 17.62 5.85
CA VAL A 85 -13.97 18.77 6.03
C VAL A 85 -14.62 18.73 7.42
N GLY A 86 -15.02 17.54 7.87
CA GLY A 86 -15.69 17.34 9.16
C GLY A 86 -17.12 17.90 9.21
N ASP A 87 -17.77 18.07 8.05
CA ASP A 87 -19.16 18.57 7.96
C ASP A 87 -20.20 17.45 8.08
N THR A 88 -19.75 16.20 8.07
CA THR A 88 -20.60 15.01 8.02
C THR A 88 -20.22 14.04 9.14
N PRO A 89 -21.20 13.53 9.91
CA PRO A 89 -20.92 12.63 11.02
C PRO A 89 -20.56 11.22 10.53
N VAL A 90 -19.88 10.43 11.37
CA VAL A 90 -19.35 9.10 10.99
C VAL A 90 -20.47 8.10 10.67
N GLU A 91 -21.66 8.31 11.21
CA GLU A 91 -22.88 7.53 10.93
C GLU A 91 -23.24 7.55 9.43
N TYR A 92 -22.78 8.55 8.66
CA TYR A 92 -22.94 8.59 7.20
C TYR A 92 -22.26 7.41 6.47
N LEU A 93 -21.32 6.71 7.11
CA LEU A 93 -20.68 5.54 6.50
C LEU A 93 -21.68 4.43 6.13
N GLU A 94 -22.82 4.33 6.83
CA GLU A 94 -23.88 3.38 6.48
C GLU A 94 -24.52 3.76 5.14
N GLU A 95 -24.92 5.02 4.98
CA GLU A 95 -25.48 5.54 3.73
C GLU A 95 -24.47 5.49 2.57
N LEU A 96 -23.18 5.71 2.88
CA LEU A 96 -22.10 5.60 1.91
C LEU A 96 -21.94 4.16 1.40
N ALA A 97 -22.05 3.17 2.29
CA ALA A 97 -21.99 1.76 1.90
C ALA A 97 -23.14 1.36 0.97
N ASP A 98 -24.35 1.89 1.21
CA ASP A 98 -25.50 1.67 0.32
C ASP A 98 -25.28 2.28 -1.07
N GLN A 99 -24.74 3.51 -1.14
CA GLN A 99 -24.40 4.16 -2.41
C GLN A 99 -23.38 3.38 -3.22
N VAL A 100 -22.31 2.89 -2.57
CA VAL A 100 -21.29 2.06 -3.22
C VAL A 100 -21.92 0.75 -3.70
N THR A 101 -22.72 0.09 -2.88
CA THR A 101 -23.39 -1.17 -3.22
C THR A 101 -24.29 -1.02 -4.46
N GLU A 102 -25.05 0.07 -4.54
CA GLU A 102 -25.92 0.33 -5.66
C GLU A 102 -25.13 0.60 -6.96
N ALA A 103 -24.04 1.37 -6.87
CA ALA A 103 -23.15 1.61 -8.02
C ALA A 103 -22.55 0.30 -8.59
N MET A 104 -22.36 -0.72 -7.75
CA MET A 104 -21.86 -2.02 -8.17
C MET A 104 -22.90 -2.89 -8.89
N ARG A 105 -24.19 -2.57 -8.81
CA ARG A 105 -25.28 -3.31 -9.45
C ARG A 105 -25.66 -2.78 -10.84
N ALA A 106 -25.43 -1.50 -11.07
CA ALA A 106 -25.65 -0.83 -12.36
C ALA A 106 -24.73 -1.38 -13.46
#